data_AF-A0A1F8LK67-F1
#
_entry.id   AF-A0A1F8LK67-F1
#
_cell.length_a   1.000
_cell.length_b   1.000
_cell.length_c   1.000
_cell.angle_alpha   90.00
_cell.angle_beta   90.00
_cell.angle_gamma   90.00
#
_symmetry.space_group_name_H-M   'P 1'
#
loop_
_entity.id
_entity.type
_entity.pdbx_description
1 polymer ?
#
loop_
_entity_poly.entity_id
_entity_poly.type
_entity_poly.pdbx_seq_one_letter_code
_entity_poly.pdbx_strand_id
1 'polypeptide(L)'
;MLGVLPGVIGTIQANETIKLLLGIGEPLIGRYLLFDALEGAFREVRLRRDPKCPACGEHPTITEYIDYEGFCASPSEWRAEHEPQATPAD
;
A
#
# COMPACT_ATOMS: atom_id res chain seq x y z
N MET A 1 -14.94 -15.92 8.24
CA MET A 1 -14.24 -14.65 8.55
C MET A 1 -13.77 -14.68 9.99
N LEU A 2 -12.50 -14.37 10.26
CA LEU A 2 -12.05 -14.03 11.62
C LEU A 2 -12.24 -12.52 11.80
N GLY A 3 -13.43 -12.07 12.18
CA GLY A 3 -13.73 -10.63 12.34
C GLY A 3 -12.84 -9.91 13.38
N VAL A 4 -12.16 -10.68 14.23
CA VAL A 4 -11.22 -10.20 15.23
C VAL A 4 -9.88 -9.75 14.60
N LEU A 5 -9.50 -10.32 13.46
CA LEU A 5 -8.18 -10.06 12.84
C LEU A 5 -7.97 -8.58 12.47
N PRO A 6 -8.92 -7.89 11.79
CA PRO A 6 -8.81 -6.45 11.59
C PRO A 6 -8.70 -5.65 12.90
N GLY A 7 -9.34 -6.09 13.99
CA GLY A 7 -9.24 -5.44 15.30
C GLY A 7 -7.84 -5.56 15.91
N VAL A 8 -7.20 -6.72 15.79
CA VAL A 8 -5.81 -6.94 16.22
C VAL A 8 -4.87 -6.03 15.43
N ILE A 9 -4.97 -6.05 14.09
CA ILE A 9 -4.12 -5.23 13.22
C ILE A 9 -4.35 -3.73 13.47
N GLY A 10 -5.60 -3.29 13.61
CA GLY A 10 -5.94 -1.89 13.90
C GLY A 10 -5.36 -1.42 15.23
N THR A 11 -5.36 -2.27 16.26
CA THR A 11 -4.77 -1.95 17.57
C THR A 11 -3.25 -1.81 17.47
N ILE A 12 -2.59 -2.68 16.70
CA ILE A 12 -1.14 -2.58 16.43
C ILE A 12 -0.85 -1.27 15.68
N GLN A 13 -1.63 -0.92 14.66
CA GLN A 13 -1.47 0.34 13.92
C GLN A 13 -1.68 1.57 14.81
N ALA A 14 -2.67 1.54 15.70
CA ALA A 14 -2.90 2.62 16.66
C ALA A 14 -1.71 2.80 17.61
N ASN A 15 -1.12 1.70 18.08
CA ASN A 15 0.08 1.74 18.91
C ASN A 15 1.29 2.32 18.16
N GLU A 16 1.51 1.94 16.90
CA GLU A 16 2.57 2.56 16.08
C GLU A 16 2.33 4.06 15.86
N THR A 17 1.07 4.46 15.67
CA THR A 17 0.69 5.87 15.54
C THR A 17 1.04 6.66 16.80
N ILE A 18 0.74 6.11 17.99
CA ILE A 18 1.09 6.75 19.26
C ILE A 18 2.62 6.91 19.40
N LYS A 19 3.40 5.88 19.07
CA LYS A 19 4.87 5.95 19.10
C LYS A 19 5.40 7.06 18.20
N LEU A 20 4.85 7.18 16.99
CA LEU A 20 5.23 8.23 16.03
C LEU A 20 4.87 9.63 16.54
N LEU A 21 3.65 9.82 17.06
CA LEU A 21 3.18 11.12 17.55
C LEU A 21 3.98 11.61 18.77
N LEU A 22 4.36 10.70 19.66
CA LEU A 22 5.09 11.05 20.88
C LEU A 22 6.62 11.01 20.70
N GLY A 23 7.12 10.48 19.58
CA GLY A 23 8.55 10.30 19.33
C GLY A 23 9.20 9.32 20.32
N ILE A 24 8.48 8.27 20.74
CA ILE A 24 8.95 7.31 21.75
C ILE A 24 9.05 5.88 21.21
N GLY A 25 9.94 5.10 21.83
CA GLY A 25 10.18 3.71 21.47
C GLY A 25 10.77 3.56 20.07
N GLU A 26 10.64 2.37 19.50
CA GLU A 26 11.15 2.02 18.16
C GLU A 26 9.97 1.71 17.22
N PRO A 27 9.51 2.65 16.38
CA PRO A 27 8.47 2.40 15.40
C PRO A 27 8.83 1.31 14.40
N LEU A 28 7.83 0.67 13.80
CA LEU A 28 7.98 -0.32 12.73
C LEU A 28 8.33 0.30 11.37
N ILE A 29 8.89 1.52 11.34
CA ILE A 29 9.31 2.16 10.08
C ILE A 29 10.31 1.27 9.34
N GLY A 30 10.09 1.05 8.05
CA GLY A 30 10.92 0.19 7.20
C GLY A 30 10.80 -1.30 7.51
N ARG A 31 9.85 -1.72 8.36
CA ARG A 31 9.60 -3.11 8.74
C ARG A 31 8.16 -3.47 8.45
N TYR A 32 7.98 -4.58 7.73
CA TYR A 32 6.69 -5.16 7.45
C TYR A 32 6.39 -6.23 8.48
N LEU A 33 5.38 -5.98 9.31
CA LEU A 33 4.90 -6.93 10.30
C LEU A 33 3.84 -7.83 9.66
N LEU A 34 4.12 -9.12 9.64
CA LEU A 34 3.21 -10.19 9.27
C LEU A 34 2.66 -10.82 10.54
N PHE A 35 1.33 -10.96 10.60
CA PHE A 35 0.65 -11.71 11.64
C PHE A 35 -0.03 -12.93 11.02
N ASP A 36 0.45 -14.12 11.38
CA ASP A 36 -0.20 -15.37 11.06
C ASP A 36 -1.24 -15.68 12.15
N ALA A 37 -2.51 -15.58 11.82
CA ALA A 37 -3.60 -15.78 12.76
C ALA A 37 -3.90 -17.26 13.04
N LEU A 38 -3.47 -18.18 12.17
CA LEU A 38 -3.65 -19.62 12.36
C LEU A 38 -2.59 -20.17 13.32
N GLU A 39 -1.35 -19.73 13.14
CA GLU A 39 -0.21 -20.13 13.99
C GLU A 39 -0.03 -19.22 15.21
N GLY A 40 -0.69 -18.05 15.23
CA GLY A 40 -0.54 -17.05 16.31
C GLY A 40 0.84 -16.40 16.33
N ALA A 41 1.52 -16.32 15.19
CA ALA A 41 2.91 -15.93 15.09
C ALA A 41 3.09 -14.55 14.44
N PHE A 42 4.10 -13.81 14.89
CA PHE A 42 4.55 -12.57 14.27
C PHE A 42 5.86 -12.77 13.53
N ARG A 43 5.98 -12.17 12.35
CA ARG A 43 7.22 -12.14 11.57
C ARG A 43 7.48 -10.73 11.07
N GLU A 44 8.70 -10.24 11.23
CA GLU A 44 9.13 -8.96 10.67
C GLU A 44 9.99 -9.19 9.43
N VAL A 45 9.70 -8.44 8.36
CA VAL A 45 10.53 -8.38 7.16
C VAL A 45 11.01 -6.95 6.96
N ARG A 46 12.31 -6.74 6.79
CA ARG A 46 12.85 -5.41 6.49
C ARG A 46 12.56 -5.04 5.03
N LEU A 47 11.82 -3.96 4.82
CA LEU A 47 11.57 -3.40 3.51
C LEU A 47 12.61 -2.32 3.20
N ARG A 48 13.17 -2.39 1.99
CA ARG A 48 14.07 -1.36 1.46
C ARG A 48 13.33 -0.59 0.37
N ARG A 49 13.54 0.73 0.33
CA ARG A 49 13.06 1.55 -0.79
C ARG A 49 13.74 1.07 -2.07
N ASP A 50 12.96 0.88 -3.11
CA ASP A 50 13.47 0.65 -4.46
C ASP A 50 13.79 2.01 -5.12
N PRO A 51 15.06 2.30 -5.46
CA PRO A 51 15.41 3.53 -6.18
C PRO A 51 14.68 3.69 -7.51
N LYS A 52 14.24 2.58 -8.12
CA LYS A 52 13.50 2.56 -9.39
C LYS A 52 11.98 2.53 -9.21
N CYS A 53 11.47 2.71 -7.99
CA CYS A 53 10.03 2.72 -7.75
C CYS A 53 9.35 3.83 -8.60
N PRO A 54 8.35 3.52 -9.44
CA PRO A 54 7.71 4.53 -10.27
C PRO A 54 6.93 5.58 -9.47
N ALA A 55 6.57 5.30 -8.20
CA ALA A 55 5.84 6.24 -7.34
C ALA A 55 6.76 7.10 -6.46
N CYS A 56 7.83 6.53 -5.92
CA CYS A 56 8.69 7.21 -4.96
C CYS A 56 10.19 6.97 -5.20
N GLY A 57 10.61 6.54 -6.38
CA GLY A 57 12.02 6.39 -6.75
C GLY A 57 12.72 7.72 -6.96
N GLU A 58 13.94 7.67 -7.51
CA GLU A 58 14.72 8.87 -7.87
C GLU A 58 14.13 9.60 -9.09
N HIS A 59 13.46 8.85 -9.97
CA HIS A 59 12.78 9.36 -11.17
C HIS A 59 11.34 8.84 -11.21
N PRO A 60 10.41 9.40 -10.40
CA PRO A 60 9.03 8.94 -10.35
C PRO A 60 8.32 9.22 -11.68
N THR A 61 7.54 8.25 -12.15
CA THR A 61 6.70 8.34 -13.34
C THR A 61 5.20 8.36 -13.02
N ILE A 62 4.82 7.96 -11.80
CA ILE A 62 3.47 8.10 -11.27
C ILE A 62 3.42 9.42 -10.50
N THR A 63 2.82 10.45 -11.10
CA THR A 63 2.79 11.82 -10.54
C THR A 63 1.40 12.28 -10.14
N GLU A 64 0.38 11.51 -10.49
CA GLU A 64 -1.02 11.80 -10.18
C GLU A 64 -1.74 10.54 -9.70
N TYR A 65 -2.85 10.74 -9.01
CA TYR A 65 -3.70 9.64 -8.55
C TYR A 65 -4.65 9.21 -9.66
N ILE A 66 -5.00 7.93 -9.69
CA ILE A 66 -6.12 7.46 -10.50
C ILE A 66 -7.41 8.05 -9.95
N ASP A 67 -8.35 8.36 -10.84
CA ASP A 67 -9.72 8.70 -10.45
C ASP A 67 -10.42 7.43 -9.96
N TYR A 68 -10.45 7.26 -8.64
CA TYR A 68 -11.10 6.13 -7.99
C TYR A 68 -12.62 6.14 -8.14
N GLU A 69 -13.24 7.32 -8.25
CA GLU A 69 -14.69 7.40 -8.46
C GLU A 69 -15.04 6.91 -9.86
N GLY A 70 -14.35 7.39 -10.90
CA GLY A 70 -14.51 6.87 -12.25
C GLY A 70 -14.20 5.36 -12.35
N PHE A 71 -13.09 4.91 -11.76
CA PHE A 71 -12.69 3.50 -11.75
C PHE A 71 -13.74 2.58 -11.09
N CYS A 72 -14.30 2.98 -9.95
CA CYS A 72 -15.27 2.18 -9.20
C CYS A 72 -16.72 2.34 -9.70
N ALA A 73 -17.07 3.49 -10.29
CA ALA A 73 -18.43 3.76 -10.76
C ALA A 73 -18.72 3.17 -12.14
N SER A 74 -17.70 3.04 -13.01
CA SER A 74 -17.90 2.71 -14.43
C SER A 74 -16.68 1.98 -15.04
N PRO A 75 -16.60 0.65 -14.93
CA PRO A 75 -15.49 -0.12 -15.52
C PRO A 75 -15.37 0.01 -17.05
N SER A 76 -16.45 0.40 -17.74
CA SER A 76 -16.49 0.56 -19.21
C SER A 76 -15.92 1.89 -19.70
N GLU A 77 -16.11 2.99 -18.97
CA GLU A 77 -15.60 4.31 -19.38
C GLU A 77 -14.12 4.45 -19.05
N TRP A 78 -13.67 3.94 -17.89
CA TRP A 78 -12.25 3.95 -17.50
C TRP A 78 -11.35 3.25 -18.55
N ARG A 79 -11.81 2.13 -19.11
CA ARG A 79 -11.09 1.40 -20.17
C ARG A 79 -11.00 2.18 -21.47
N ALA A 80 -12.05 2.91 -21.85
CA ALA A 80 -12.08 3.65 -23.12
C ALA A 80 -11.12 4.86 -23.11
N GLU A 81 -10.90 5.48 -21.95
CA GLU A 81 -10.04 6.66 -21.81
C GLU A 81 -8.55 6.31 -21.61
N HIS A 82 -8.26 5.13 -21.05
CA HIS A 82 -6.91 4.68 -20.70
C HIS A 82 -6.40 3.48 -21.53
N GLU A 83 -7.11 3.10 -22.61
CA GLU A 83 -6.60 2.13 -23.57
C GLU A 83 -5.40 2.75 -24.32
N PRO A 84 -4.20 2.14 -24.28
CA PRO A 84 -3.09 2.65 -25.06
C PRO A 84 -3.45 2.59 -26.53
N GLN A 85 -3.44 3.75 -27.20
CA GLN A 85 -3.63 3.82 -28.65
C GLN A 85 -2.65 2.86 -29.31
N ALA A 86 -3.17 1.90 -30.08
CA ALA A 86 -2.33 1.04 -30.90
C ALA A 86 -1.48 1.94 -31.80
N THR A 87 -0.16 1.94 -31.57
CA THR A 87 0.79 2.53 -32.51
C THR A 87 0.53 1.87 -33.86
N PRO A 88 0.31 2.63 -34.95
CA PRO A 88 0.13 2.04 -36.26
C PRO A 88 1.29 1.09 -36.55
N ALA A 89 0.97 -0.15 -36.91
CA ALA A 89 1.95 -1.07 -37.44
C ALA A 89 2.35 -0.57 -38.83
N ASP A 90 3.59 -0.09 -38.95
CA ASP A 90 4.27 0.04 -40.24
C ASP A 90 4.61 -1.35 -40.81
#